data_AF-A0A3M1GDI5-F1
#
_entry.id   AF-A0A3M1GDI5-F1
#
_cell.length_a   1.000
_cell.length_b   1.000
_cell.length_c   1.000
_cell.angle_alpha   90.00
_cell.angle_beta   90.00
_cell.angle_gamma   90.00
#
_symmetry.space_group_name_H-M   'P 1'
#
loop_
_entity.id
_entity.type
_entity.pdbx_description
1 polymer ?
#
loop_
_entity_poly.entity_id
_entity_poly.type
_entity_poly.pdbx_seq_one_letter_code
_entity_poly.pdbx_strand_id
1 'polypeptide(L)' 'MAPPPLLSLEDADLSSRARAFYSECRRVANDRIKEELGVRLRYPTYREGLQACLAAETDD' A
#
# COMPACT_ATOMS: atom_id res chain seq x y z
N MET A 1 -21.74 5.80 6.83
CA MET A 1 -21.03 6.59 7.85
C MET A 1 -20.22 7.65 7.12
N ALA A 2 -20.30 8.91 7.54
CA ALA A 2 -19.46 9.95 6.93
C ALA A 2 -17.99 9.74 7.36
N PRO A 3 -17.01 10.02 6.49
CA PRO A 3 -15.60 9.91 6.87
C PRO A 3 -15.27 10.92 7.98
N PRO A 4 -14.29 10.60 8.85
CA PRO A 4 -13.81 11.56 9.84
C PRO A 4 -13.21 12.80 9.15
N PRO A 5 -13.15 13.94 9.87
CA PRO A 5 -12.52 15.14 9.37
C PRO A 5 -11.03 14.89 9.04
N LEU A 6 -10.55 15.59 8.02
CA LEU A 6 -9.13 15.54 7.64
C LEU A 6 -8.27 16.25 8.68
N LEU A 7 -7.06 15.74 8.90
CA LEU A 7 -6.03 16.35 9.74
C LEU A 7 -4.81 16.71 8.88
N SER A 8 -4.10 17.76 9.27
CA SER A 8 -2.78 18.04 8.72
C SER A 8 -1.78 16.97 9.20
N LEU A 9 -0.62 16.88 8.53
CA LEU A 9 0.45 15.98 9.00
C LEU A 9 1.07 16.47 10.32
N GLU A 10 1.03 17.78 10.60
CA GLU A 10 1.52 18.34 11.85
C GLU A 10 0.60 18.01 13.03
N ASP A 11 -0.73 18.08 12.80
CA ASP A 11 -1.75 17.85 13.84
C ASP A 11 -2.00 16.36 14.11
N ALA A 12 -1.53 15.48 13.23
CA ALA A 12 -1.69 14.04 13.40
C ALA A 12 -0.75 13.52 14.50
N ASP A 13 -1.30 12.79 15.48
CA ASP A 13 -0.55 12.13 16.55
C ASP A 13 0.18 10.87 16.03
N LEU A 14 1.18 11.10 15.19
CA LEU A 14 1.99 10.09 14.53
C LEU A 14 3.33 9.90 15.25
N SER A 15 3.82 8.66 15.30
CA SER A 15 5.21 8.41 15.71
C SER A 15 6.20 9.07 14.75
N SER A 16 7.43 9.31 15.19
CA SER A 16 8.50 9.88 14.33
C SER A 16 8.71 9.07 13.04
N ARG A 17 8.58 7.74 13.11
CA ARG A 17 8.67 6.85 11.94
C ARG A 17 7.47 6.99 11.01
N ALA A 18 6.26 7.12 11.54
CA ALA A 18 5.07 7.32 10.73
C ALA A 18 5.10 8.69 10.03
N ARG A 19 5.55 9.76 10.71
CA ARG A 19 5.74 11.08 10.08
C ARG A 19 6.73 11.02 8.91
N ALA A 20 7.86 10.33 9.07
CA ALA A 20 8.84 10.15 8.01
C ALA A 20 8.30 9.34 6.81
N PHE A 21 7.34 8.45 7.03
CA PHE A 21 6.68 7.75 5.92
C PHE A 21 5.77 8.68 5.12
N TYR A 22 4.98 9.52 5.80
CA TYR A 22 4.03 10.45 5.16
C TYR A 22 4.67 11.72 4.60
N SER A 23 5.95 12.00 4.90
CA SER A 23 6.66 13.17 4.37
C SER A 23 6.97 13.09 2.88
N GLU A 24 6.85 11.90 2.26
CA GLU A 24 6.99 11.72 0.83
C GLU A 24 5.72 11.10 0.22
N CYS A 25 5.34 11.57 -0.98
CA CYS A 25 4.25 10.97 -1.74
C CYS A 25 4.63 10.89 -3.22
N ARG A 26 4.79 9.66 -3.74
CA ARG A 26 5.10 9.42 -5.15
C ARG A 26 4.47 8.13 -5.65
N ARG A 27 4.23 8.07 -6.95
CA ARG A 27 3.88 6.83 -7.66
C ARG A 27 5.15 6.27 -8.28
N VAL A 28 5.35 4.96 -8.18
CA VAL A 28 6.53 4.26 -8.69
C VAL A 28 6.11 3.40 -9.86
N ALA A 29 6.67 3.68 -11.05
CA ALA A 29 6.50 2.83 -12.21
C ALA A 29 7.29 1.52 -12.03
N ASN A 30 6.74 0.42 -12.56
CA ASN A 30 7.33 -0.91 -12.43
C ASN A 30 7.53 -1.60 -13.79
N ASP A 31 7.67 -0.82 -14.87
CA ASP A 31 7.75 -1.36 -16.23
C ASP A 31 9.03 -2.16 -16.44
N ARG A 32 10.16 -1.70 -15.88
CA ARG A 32 11.46 -2.39 -15.99
C ARG A 32 11.42 -3.85 -15.52
N ILE A 33 10.75 -4.14 -14.40
CA ILE A 33 10.67 -5.52 -13.92
C ILE A 33 9.78 -6.39 -14.83
N LYS A 34 8.81 -5.80 -15.52
CA LYS A 34 7.91 -6.52 -16.43
C LYS A 34 8.56 -6.73 -17.79
N GLU A 35 9.19 -5.70 -18.32
CA GLU A 35 9.75 -5.67 -19.68
C GLU A 35 11.13 -6.33 -19.74
N GLU A 36 12.05 -5.96 -18.84
CA GLU A 36 13.43 -6.45 -18.88
C GLU A 36 13.56 -7.85 -18.24
N LEU A 37 12.79 -8.11 -17.18
CA LEU A 37 12.89 -9.35 -16.41
C LEU A 37 11.73 -10.33 -16.65
N GLY A 38 10.73 -9.94 -17.44
CA GLY A 38 9.58 -10.80 -17.75
C GLY A 38 8.66 -11.09 -16.57
N VAL A 39 8.73 -10.31 -15.47
CA VAL A 39 7.95 -10.57 -14.26
C VAL A 39 6.46 -10.38 -14.54
N ARG A 40 5.67 -11.42 -14.24
CA ARG A 40 4.20 -11.34 -14.18
C ARG A 40 3.78 -11.28 -12.72
N LEU A 41 3.20 -10.16 -12.31
CA LEU A 41 2.74 -9.97 -10.93
C LEU A 41 1.62 -10.95 -10.59
N ARG A 42 1.84 -11.79 -9.58
CA ARG A 42 0.81 -12.70 -9.05
C ARG A 42 -0.39 -11.93 -8.48
N TYR A 43 -0.14 -10.77 -7.87
CA TYR A 43 -1.15 -9.87 -7.32
C TYR A 43 -0.90 -8.45 -7.88
N PRO A 44 -1.56 -8.08 -9.00
CA PRO A 44 -1.32 -6.80 -9.67
C PRO A 44 -1.80 -5.59 -8.87
N THR A 45 -2.81 -5.76 -8.01
CA THR A 45 -3.31 -4.72 -7.12
C THR A 45 -3.39 -5.23 -5.69
N TYR A 46 -3.59 -4.31 -4.75
CA TYR A 46 -3.79 -4.66 -3.35
C TYR A 46 -5.07 -5.47 -3.12
N ARG A 47 -6.07 -5.42 -4.01
CA ARG A 47 -7.35 -6.12 -3.83
C ARG A 47 -7.17 -7.63 -3.95
N GLU A 48 -6.53 -8.10 -5.01
CA GLU A 48 -6.25 -9.53 -5.20
C GLU A 48 -5.27 -10.04 -4.14
N GLY A 49 -4.29 -9.21 -3.75
CA GLY A 49 -3.33 -9.54 -2.70
C GLY A 49 -4.02 -9.74 -1.33
N LEU A 50 -4.87 -8.79 -0.92
CA LEU A 50 -5.59 -8.91 0.35
C LEU A 50 -6.59 -10.08 0.37
N GLN A 51 -7.26 -10.36 -0.75
CA GLN A 51 -8.12 -11.53 -0.87
C GLN A 51 -7.34 -12.84 -0.70
N ALA A 52 -6.16 -12.93 -1.31
CA ALA A 52 -5.30 -14.11 -1.17
C ALA A 52 -4.75 -14.26 0.26
N CYS A 53 -4.38 -13.16 0.92
CA CYS A 53 -4.00 -13.20 2.35
C CYS A 53 -5.15 -13.69 3.22
N LEU A 54 -6.36 -13.15 3.03
CA LEU A 54 -7.53 -13.57 3.80
C LEU A 54 -7.84 -15.06 3.59
N ALA A 55 -7.84 -15.53 2.34
CA ALA A 55 -8.06 -16.94 2.04
C ALA A 55 -7.02 -17.83 2.75
N ALA A 56 -5.75 -17.44 2.70
CA ALA A 56 -4.67 -18.17 3.36
C ALA A 56 -4.79 -18.22 4.90
N GLU A 57 -5.37 -17.20 5.52
CA GLU A 57 -5.63 -17.16 6.96
C GLU A 57 -6.89 -17.92 7.37
N THR A 58 -7.84 -18.16 6.44
CA THR A 58 -9.10 -18.86 6.72
C THR A 58 -9.08 -20.35 6.37
N ASP A 59 -8.05 -20.82 5.67
CA ASP A 59 -7.88 -22.22 5.27
C ASP A 59 -7.13 -23.07 6.32
N ASP A 60 -6.78 -22.49 7.49
CA ASP A 60 -6.35 -23.16 8.74
C ASP A 60 -7.52 -23.37 9.72
#